data_AF-A0A3G9G7W7-F1
#
_entry.id   AF-A0A3G9G7W7-F1
#
_cell.length_a   1.000
_cell.length_b   1.000
_cell.length_c   1.000
_cell.angle_alpha   90.00
_cell.angle_beta   90.00
_cell.angle_gamma   90.00
#
_symmetry.space_group_name_H-M   'P 1'
#
loop_
_entity.id
_entity.type
_entity.pdbx_description
1 polymer ?
#
loop_
_entity_poly.entity_id
_entity_poly.type
_entity_poly.pdbx_seq_one_letter_code
_entity_poly.pdbx_strand_id
1 'polypeptide(L)'
;MSFADFSALAYLVSGVLFILALRGLSSPETSRQGNLYGMVGMAIAVGVTLLGLFIGGEIDPVTIALILGGVAVGGFAGASIAKKVSMTSMPQLVAAFHSLVGLAACLVAVGALYAPDAFHIDSGLGIKTQSVIELSLGVAIGAITFTGSVIAFAKLNGNMSGAPIILPARHALNIGIGLAIFALIGVLIATAGQAQWAFWLIFALSLVLGVTLIIPIGGADMPVVVSMLNSYSGWAAAALGFTLENIALIITGALVGSSGAILSYIMCKGMNRSFVSVILGGFGADTSAAAAGGKVETRPVKQGSADDAAFIMKNASKVIIVPGYGMAVAQAQHALREMADKLKEEGVEVKYAIHPVAGRMPGHMNVLLAEANVPYDEVFELEDINSEFATADVAFVIGANDVTNPAAKTDPTSAIFGMPILDVEKAQTVLFVKRGMSSGYAGVENELFFRDNTMMLFADAKKMVEGIVKAL
;
A
#
# COMPACT_ATOMS: atom_id res chain seq x y z
N MET A 1 9.06 33.58 -27.23
CA MET A 1 8.54 32.79 -26.09
C MET A 1 9.18 33.36 -24.85
N SER A 2 8.40 33.88 -23.91
CA SER A 2 8.94 34.35 -22.63
C SER A 2 9.46 33.14 -21.82
N PHE A 3 10.30 33.39 -20.81
CA PHE A 3 10.73 32.29 -19.92
C PHE A 3 9.52 31.66 -19.21
N ALA A 4 8.51 32.47 -18.84
CA ALA A 4 7.26 31.99 -18.25
C ALA A 4 6.53 30.99 -19.17
N ASP A 5 6.41 31.32 -20.46
CA ASP A 5 5.81 30.41 -21.45
C ASP A 5 6.61 29.10 -21.55
N PHE A 6 7.95 29.21 -21.56
CA PHE A 6 8.84 28.06 -21.63
C PHE A 6 8.70 27.17 -20.40
N SER A 7 8.65 27.75 -19.20
CA SER A 7 8.45 27.01 -17.96
C SER A 7 7.10 26.30 -17.91
N ALA A 8 6.02 26.96 -18.35
CA ALA A 8 4.70 26.35 -18.41
C ALA A 8 4.67 25.15 -19.37
N LEU A 9 5.30 25.27 -20.54
CA LEU A 9 5.41 24.17 -21.50
C LEU A 9 6.25 23.01 -20.95
N ALA A 10 7.37 23.29 -20.28
CA ALA A 10 8.22 22.28 -19.66
C ALA A 10 7.48 21.53 -18.54
N TYR A 11 6.74 22.23 -17.69
CA TYR A 11 5.88 21.60 -16.67
C TYR A 11 4.77 20.75 -17.29
N LEU A 12 4.17 21.19 -18.40
CA LEU A 12 3.20 20.39 -19.13
C LEU A 12 3.83 19.11 -19.69
N VAL A 13 5.02 19.21 -20.30
CA VAL A 13 5.77 18.03 -20.77
C VAL A 13 6.08 17.08 -19.62
N SER A 14 6.53 17.60 -18.48
CA SER A 14 6.73 16.79 -17.27
C SER A 14 5.45 16.08 -16.82
N GLY A 15 4.32 16.79 -16.80
CA GLY A 15 3.01 16.23 -16.46
C GLY A 15 2.61 15.08 -17.39
N VAL A 16 2.80 15.25 -18.70
CA VAL A 16 2.56 14.19 -19.69
C VAL A 16 3.48 12.99 -19.45
N LEU A 17 4.77 13.21 -19.15
CA LEU A 17 5.70 12.13 -18.84
C LEU A 17 5.30 11.37 -17.57
N PHE A 18 4.76 12.03 -16.54
CA PHE A 18 4.23 11.33 -15.36
C PHE A 18 2.99 10.47 -15.68
N ILE A 19 2.11 10.93 -16.58
CA ILE A 19 0.99 10.11 -17.07
C ILE A 19 1.53 8.87 -17.81
N LEU A 20 2.51 9.07 -18.70
CA LEU A 20 3.13 7.97 -19.44
C LEU A 20 3.92 7.04 -18.52
N ALA A 21 4.46 7.53 -17.42
CA ALA A 21 5.12 6.71 -16.40
C ALA A 21 4.12 5.73 -15.78
N LEU A 22 2.97 6.21 -15.30
CA LEU A 22 1.92 5.36 -14.74
C LEU A 22 1.37 4.36 -15.76
N ARG A 23 1.19 4.80 -17.03
CA ARG A 23 0.77 3.90 -18.11
C ARG A 23 1.82 2.82 -18.40
N GLY A 24 3.11 3.17 -18.42
CA GLY A 24 4.17 2.18 -18.63
C GLY A 24 4.29 1.19 -17.48
N LEU A 25 3.93 1.60 -16.25
CA LEU A 25 3.93 0.70 -15.09
C LEU A 25 2.75 -0.30 -15.09
N SER A 26 1.76 -0.17 -15.98
CA SER A 26 0.62 -1.08 -16.03
C SER A 26 0.91 -2.40 -16.76
N SER A 27 2.07 -2.56 -17.40
CA SER A 27 2.49 -3.84 -17.97
C SER A 27 3.96 -4.16 -17.66
N PRO A 28 4.31 -5.45 -17.41
CA PRO A 28 5.70 -5.84 -17.20
C PRO A 28 6.62 -5.43 -18.36
N GLU A 29 6.14 -5.56 -19.61
CA GLU A 29 6.89 -5.24 -20.83
C GLU A 29 7.29 -3.76 -20.90
N THR A 30 6.39 -2.85 -20.50
CA THR A 30 6.62 -1.39 -20.60
C THR A 30 7.10 -0.76 -19.29
N SER A 31 7.19 -1.54 -18.20
CA SER A 31 7.52 -1.07 -16.86
C SER A 31 8.82 -0.26 -16.78
N ARG A 32 9.88 -0.71 -17.47
CA ARG A 32 11.18 -0.01 -17.53
C ARG A 32 11.08 1.34 -18.23
N GLN A 33 10.33 1.38 -19.33
CA GLN A 33 10.09 2.60 -20.09
C GLN A 33 9.23 3.59 -19.28
N GLY A 34 8.20 3.09 -18.57
CA GLY A 34 7.42 3.88 -17.63
C GLY A 34 8.29 4.54 -16.55
N ASN A 35 9.19 3.78 -15.93
CA ASN A 35 10.12 4.32 -14.94
C ASN A 35 11.05 5.40 -15.54
N LEU A 36 11.54 5.20 -16.77
CA LEU A 36 12.33 6.20 -17.48
C LEU A 36 11.55 7.51 -17.71
N TYR A 37 10.28 7.43 -18.12
CA TYR A 37 9.45 8.63 -18.27
C TYR A 37 9.30 9.39 -16.95
N GLY A 38 9.12 8.69 -15.83
CA GLY A 38 9.09 9.31 -14.50
C GLY A 38 10.39 10.05 -14.16
N MET A 39 11.55 9.41 -14.42
CA MET A 39 12.86 10.04 -14.17
C MET A 39 13.08 11.29 -15.03
N VAL A 40 12.76 11.21 -16.33
CA VAL A 40 12.91 12.34 -17.25
C VAL A 40 11.95 13.47 -16.89
N GLY A 41 10.69 13.16 -16.57
CA GLY A 41 9.71 14.15 -16.11
C GLY A 41 10.21 14.91 -14.88
N MET A 42 10.66 14.18 -13.86
CA MET A 42 11.21 14.78 -12.64
C MET A 42 12.45 15.66 -12.92
N ALA A 43 13.36 15.21 -13.79
CA ALA A 43 14.53 15.99 -14.17
C ALA A 43 14.15 17.30 -14.88
N ILE A 44 13.13 17.27 -15.75
CA ILE A 44 12.61 18.48 -16.42
C ILE A 44 11.99 19.44 -15.41
N ALA A 45 11.10 18.95 -14.52
CA ALA A 45 10.42 19.78 -13.53
C ALA A 45 11.40 20.48 -12.58
N VAL A 46 12.37 19.73 -12.03
CA VAL A 46 13.41 20.30 -11.17
C VAL A 46 14.31 21.24 -11.96
N GLY A 47 14.75 20.85 -13.15
CA GLY A 47 15.64 21.64 -13.98
C GLY A 47 15.06 22.99 -14.37
N VAL A 48 13.78 23.05 -14.76
CA VAL A 48 13.14 24.30 -15.14
C VAL A 48 12.87 25.21 -13.93
N THR A 49 12.57 24.63 -12.76
CA THR A 49 12.45 25.38 -11.50
C THR A 49 13.77 26.07 -11.15
N LEU A 50 14.89 25.32 -11.18
CA LEU A 50 16.22 25.86 -10.89
C LEU A 50 16.66 26.91 -11.91
N LEU A 51 16.37 26.69 -13.20
CA LEU A 51 16.65 27.66 -14.25
C LEU A 51 15.86 28.96 -14.05
N GLY A 52 14.61 28.86 -13.60
CA GLY A 52 13.78 30.02 -13.31
C GLY A 52 14.33 30.87 -12.18
N LEU A 53 14.71 30.25 -11.07
CA LEU A 53 15.39 30.93 -9.97
C LEU A 53 16.68 31.62 -10.44
N PHE A 54 17.46 30.95 -11.30
CA PHE A 54 18.72 31.49 -11.82
C PHE A 54 18.51 32.73 -12.68
N ILE A 55 17.54 32.68 -13.61
CA ILE A 55 17.22 33.80 -14.51
C ILE A 55 16.59 34.96 -13.72
N GLY A 56 15.78 34.66 -12.70
CA GLY A 56 15.15 35.65 -11.83
C GLY A 56 16.14 36.40 -10.92
N GLY A 57 17.40 35.94 -10.83
CA GLY A 57 18.39 36.53 -9.93
C GLY A 57 18.13 36.23 -8.45
N GLU A 58 17.26 35.25 -8.16
CA GLU A 58 16.85 34.84 -6.81
C GLU A 58 17.80 33.80 -6.21
N ILE A 59 18.94 33.57 -6.85
CA ILE A 59 19.93 32.57 -6.45
C ILE A 59 21.16 33.28 -5.88
N ASP A 60 21.23 33.36 -4.56
CA ASP A 60 22.46 33.67 -3.84
C ASP A 60 23.23 32.37 -3.47
N PRO A 61 24.52 32.45 -3.12
CA PRO A 61 25.34 31.27 -2.79
C PRO A 61 24.78 30.42 -1.64
N VAL A 62 24.10 31.05 -0.67
CA VAL A 62 23.47 30.34 0.46
C VAL A 62 22.26 29.55 -0.03
N THR A 63 21.40 30.16 -0.85
CA THR A 63 20.25 29.48 -1.46
C THR A 63 20.66 28.28 -2.31
N ILE A 64 21.71 28.40 -3.15
CA ILE A 64 22.26 27.24 -3.88
C ILE A 64 22.72 26.15 -2.92
N ALA A 65 23.48 26.53 -1.89
CA ALA A 65 24.03 25.56 -0.94
C ALA A 65 22.93 24.81 -0.19
N LEU A 66 21.83 25.48 0.18
CA LEU A 66 20.68 24.87 0.83
C LEU A 66 19.93 23.91 -0.11
N ILE A 67 19.68 24.32 -1.36
CA ILE A 67 18.99 23.48 -2.35
C ILE A 67 19.83 22.24 -2.68
N LEU A 68 21.08 22.42 -3.09
CA LEU A 68 21.97 21.31 -3.47
C LEU A 68 22.29 20.43 -2.26
N GLY A 69 22.50 21.02 -1.08
CA GLY A 69 22.70 20.29 0.16
C GLY A 69 21.50 19.43 0.53
N GLY A 70 20.28 19.98 0.45
CA GLY A 70 19.04 19.25 0.70
C GLY A 70 18.83 18.10 -0.29
N VAL A 71 19.01 18.35 -1.59
CA VAL A 71 18.91 17.32 -2.64
C VAL A 71 19.97 16.24 -2.45
N ALA A 72 21.21 16.61 -2.13
CA ALA A 72 22.30 15.66 -1.92
C ALA A 72 22.05 14.78 -0.69
N VAL A 73 21.69 15.38 0.45
CA VAL A 73 21.43 14.64 1.69
C VAL A 73 20.20 13.74 1.55
N GLY A 74 19.08 14.28 1.07
CA GLY A 74 17.84 13.53 0.87
C GLY A 74 17.99 12.45 -0.19
N GLY A 75 18.58 12.77 -1.33
CA GLY A 75 18.82 11.84 -2.44
C GLY A 75 19.76 10.71 -2.05
N PHE A 76 20.87 11.00 -1.35
CA PHE A 76 21.81 9.98 -0.87
C PHE A 76 21.17 9.06 0.17
N ALA A 77 20.45 9.63 1.15
CA ALA A 77 19.77 8.85 2.17
C ALA A 77 18.69 7.95 1.54
N GLY A 78 17.85 8.49 0.66
CA GLY A 78 16.80 7.75 -0.06
C GLY A 78 17.38 6.62 -0.91
N ALA A 79 18.40 6.89 -1.72
CA ALA A 79 19.05 5.88 -2.55
C ALA A 79 19.72 4.78 -1.72
N SER A 80 20.36 5.15 -0.61
CA SER A 80 21.00 4.19 0.30
C SER A 80 20.01 3.26 0.98
N ILE A 81 18.87 3.80 1.43
CA ILE A 81 17.79 3.01 2.05
C ILE A 81 17.14 2.09 1.02
N ALA A 82 16.76 2.63 -0.14
CA ALA A 82 16.12 1.87 -1.21
C ALA A 82 16.99 0.70 -1.72
N LYS A 83 18.32 0.86 -1.74
CA LYS A 83 19.25 -0.21 -2.14
C LYS A 83 19.39 -1.34 -1.11
N LYS A 84 19.13 -1.06 0.17
CA LYS A 84 19.40 -1.99 1.28
C LYS A 84 18.15 -2.69 1.82
N VAL A 85 16.96 -2.18 1.53
CA VAL A 85 15.70 -2.73 2.04
C VAL A 85 15.40 -4.10 1.41
N SER A 86 14.85 -5.03 2.19
CA SER A 86 14.33 -6.29 1.65
C SER A 86 12.97 -6.09 0.99
N MET A 87 12.63 -6.88 -0.03
CA MET A 87 11.33 -6.81 -0.71
C MET A 87 10.15 -7.10 0.23
N THR A 88 10.39 -7.91 1.27
CA THR A 88 9.39 -8.16 2.33
C THR A 88 9.10 -6.97 3.23
N SER A 89 10.03 -6.00 3.28
CA SER A 89 9.91 -4.77 4.06
C SER A 89 9.42 -3.58 3.24
N MET A 90 9.03 -3.82 1.99
CA MET A 90 8.53 -2.80 1.09
C MET A 90 7.27 -2.07 1.62
N PRO A 91 6.27 -2.74 2.26
CA PRO A 91 5.08 -2.04 2.75
C PRO A 91 5.40 -0.92 3.74
N GLN A 92 6.27 -1.18 4.73
CA GLN A 92 6.64 -0.15 5.71
C GLN A 92 7.52 0.92 5.08
N LEU A 93 8.40 0.61 4.13
CA LEU A 93 9.19 1.63 3.44
C LEU A 93 8.29 2.61 2.68
N VAL A 94 7.28 2.09 1.98
CA VAL A 94 6.29 2.91 1.27
C VAL A 94 5.53 3.82 2.26
N ALA A 95 5.11 3.30 3.41
CA ALA A 95 4.52 4.12 4.47
C ALA A 95 5.48 5.23 4.94
N ALA A 96 6.74 4.90 5.19
CA ALA A 96 7.74 5.88 5.60
C ALA A 96 7.94 6.99 4.56
N PHE A 97 7.96 6.68 3.26
CA PHE A 97 8.08 7.68 2.20
C PHE A 97 6.88 8.63 2.13
N HIS A 98 5.64 8.12 2.25
CA HIS A 98 4.47 9.01 2.29
C HIS A 98 4.51 9.97 3.48
N SER A 99 5.11 9.57 4.61
CA SER A 99 5.29 10.49 5.73
C SER A 99 6.14 11.70 5.34
N LEU A 100 7.23 11.48 4.61
CA LEU A 100 8.13 12.54 4.16
C LEU A 100 7.47 13.45 3.12
N VAL A 101 6.62 12.91 2.25
CA VAL A 101 5.83 13.72 1.30
C VAL A 101 4.84 14.63 2.06
N GLY A 102 4.14 14.08 3.06
CA GLY A 102 3.25 14.87 3.92
C GLY A 102 3.97 15.98 4.68
N LEU A 103 5.15 15.70 5.22
CA LEU A 103 5.97 16.69 5.91
C LEU A 103 6.50 17.77 4.95
N ALA A 104 6.95 17.38 3.74
CA ALA A 104 7.38 18.33 2.72
C ALA A 104 6.24 19.29 2.31
N ALA A 105 5.01 18.77 2.15
CA ALA A 105 3.82 19.60 1.91
C ALA A 105 3.59 20.61 3.05
N CYS A 106 3.74 20.19 4.31
CA CYS A 106 3.62 21.10 5.44
C CYS A 106 4.69 22.21 5.41
N LEU A 107 5.95 21.87 5.12
CA LEU A 107 7.04 22.84 5.03
C LEU A 107 6.84 23.85 3.88
N VAL A 108 6.30 23.40 2.74
CA VAL A 108 5.92 24.28 1.64
C VAL A 108 4.79 25.23 2.05
N ALA A 109 3.79 24.73 2.79
CA ALA A 109 2.71 25.58 3.31
C ALA A 109 3.22 26.64 4.31
N VAL A 110 4.20 26.28 5.16
CA VAL A 110 4.90 27.25 6.03
C VAL A 110 5.60 28.31 5.18
N GLY A 111 6.33 27.90 4.14
CA GLY A 111 6.96 28.83 3.20
C GLY A 111 5.96 29.81 2.59
N ALA A 112 4.83 29.29 2.07
CA ALA A 112 3.77 30.10 1.47
C ALA A 112 3.13 31.10 2.46
N LEU A 113 2.97 30.70 3.73
CA LEU A 113 2.42 31.57 4.76
C LEU A 113 3.36 32.74 5.12
N TYR A 114 4.67 32.47 5.20
CA TYR A 114 5.66 33.44 5.68
C TYR A 114 6.31 34.26 4.57
N ALA A 115 6.23 33.82 3.31
CA ALA A 115 6.75 34.53 2.15
C ALA A 115 5.71 34.59 1.01
N PRO A 116 4.51 35.18 1.25
CA PRO A 116 3.43 35.17 0.25
C PRO A 116 3.78 35.95 -1.03
N ASP A 117 4.62 36.97 -0.94
CA ASP A 117 5.11 37.73 -2.11
C ASP A 117 5.92 36.84 -3.07
N ALA A 118 6.77 35.96 -2.52
CA ALA A 118 7.64 35.07 -3.29
C ALA A 118 6.85 34.05 -4.13
N PHE A 119 5.59 33.81 -3.76
CA PHE A 119 4.68 32.91 -4.49
C PHE A 119 3.57 33.67 -5.22
N HIS A 120 3.65 35.01 -5.29
CA HIS A 120 2.65 35.86 -5.93
C HIS A 120 1.24 35.70 -5.34
N ILE A 121 1.14 35.35 -4.06
CA ILE A 121 -0.15 35.15 -3.35
C ILE A 121 -0.47 36.28 -2.38
N ASP A 122 0.37 37.31 -2.26
CA ASP A 122 0.02 38.53 -1.54
C ASP A 122 -0.95 39.39 -2.39
N SER A 123 -1.96 39.94 -1.73
CA SER A 123 -2.93 40.88 -2.30
C SER A 123 -2.69 42.34 -1.88
N GLY A 124 -1.66 42.60 -1.07
CA GLY A 124 -1.38 43.89 -0.41
C GLY A 124 -2.19 44.11 0.88
N LEU A 125 -3.22 43.29 1.13
CA LEU A 125 -4.00 43.27 2.37
C LEU A 125 -3.76 41.98 3.18
N GLY A 126 -2.87 41.10 2.71
CA GLY A 126 -2.66 39.75 3.18
C GLY A 126 -2.77 38.73 2.04
N ILE A 127 -2.78 37.45 2.39
CA ILE A 127 -2.78 36.35 1.43
C ILE A 127 -4.15 36.28 0.73
N LYS A 128 -4.14 36.10 -0.60
CA LYS A 128 -5.35 35.86 -1.42
C LYS A 128 -6.20 34.77 -0.78
N THR A 129 -7.51 35.00 -0.66
CA THR A 129 -8.45 34.06 -0.02
C THR A 129 -8.37 32.65 -0.59
N GLN A 130 -8.23 32.52 -1.92
CA GLN A 130 -8.08 31.24 -2.59
C GLN A 130 -6.81 30.51 -2.09
N SER A 131 -5.67 31.19 -2.06
CA SER A 131 -4.40 30.63 -1.58
C SER A 131 -4.46 30.27 -0.10
N VAL A 132 -5.19 31.03 0.74
CA VAL A 132 -5.43 30.66 2.14
C VAL A 132 -6.17 29.34 2.27
N ILE A 133 -7.17 29.08 1.43
CA ILE A 133 -7.90 27.81 1.42
C ILE A 133 -6.97 26.67 1.01
N GLU A 134 -6.27 26.85 -0.11
CA GLU A 134 -5.37 25.84 -0.69
C GLU A 134 -4.21 25.49 0.26
N LEU A 135 -3.54 26.48 0.85
CA LEU A 135 -2.45 26.27 1.81
C LEU A 135 -2.94 25.58 3.08
N SER A 136 -4.16 25.94 3.54
CA SER A 136 -4.76 25.35 4.75
C SER A 136 -5.12 23.88 4.54
N LEU A 137 -5.69 23.54 3.37
CA LEU A 137 -5.96 22.16 3.01
C LEU A 137 -4.66 21.38 2.81
N GLY A 138 -3.67 21.98 2.15
CA GLY A 138 -2.35 21.40 1.93
C GLY A 138 -1.65 21.02 3.25
N VAL A 139 -1.59 21.95 4.22
CA VAL A 139 -0.98 21.68 5.54
C VAL A 139 -1.80 20.67 6.35
N ALA A 140 -3.13 20.75 6.31
CA ALA A 140 -3.97 19.83 7.07
C ALA A 140 -3.86 18.38 6.56
N ILE A 141 -3.97 18.18 5.24
CA ILE A 141 -3.85 16.86 4.61
C ILE A 141 -2.40 16.35 4.73
N GLY A 142 -1.41 17.22 4.53
CA GLY A 142 0.01 16.88 4.68
C GLY A 142 0.35 16.40 6.09
N ALA A 143 -0.13 17.09 7.13
CA ALA A 143 0.13 16.75 8.52
C ALA A 143 -0.57 15.43 8.93
N ILE A 144 -1.83 15.23 8.50
CA ILE A 144 -2.55 13.96 8.68
C ILE A 144 -1.75 12.82 8.03
N THR A 145 -1.27 13.05 6.80
CA THR A 145 -0.48 12.07 6.04
C THR A 145 0.82 11.73 6.75
N PHE A 146 1.54 12.74 7.27
CA PHE A 146 2.80 12.55 7.98
C PHE A 146 2.61 11.63 9.19
N THR A 147 1.77 12.03 10.15
CA THR A 147 1.60 11.24 11.38
C THR A 147 0.88 9.92 11.13
N GLY A 148 -0.10 9.88 10.24
CA GLY A 148 -0.80 8.64 9.88
C GLY A 148 0.15 7.61 9.29
N SER A 149 1.07 8.06 8.43
CA SER A 149 2.08 7.21 7.80
C SER A 149 3.14 6.72 8.79
N VAL A 150 3.51 7.55 9.78
CA VAL A 150 4.40 7.13 10.87
C VAL A 150 3.77 6.02 11.72
N ILE A 151 2.47 6.12 12.04
CA ILE A 151 1.75 5.05 12.76
C ILE A 151 1.66 3.78 11.91
N ALA A 152 1.34 3.91 10.61
CA ALA A 152 1.28 2.78 9.69
C ALA A 152 2.65 2.08 9.58
N PHE A 153 3.74 2.84 9.44
CA PHE A 153 5.11 2.34 9.49
C PHE A 153 5.40 1.58 10.79
N ALA A 154 5.09 2.19 11.95
CA ALA A 154 5.37 1.59 13.25
C ALA A 154 4.64 0.25 13.45
N LYS A 155 3.39 0.13 12.98
CA LYS A 155 2.61 -1.11 13.03
C LYS A 155 3.14 -2.17 12.08
N LEU A 156 3.49 -1.80 10.85
CA LEU A 156 4.01 -2.73 9.84
C LEU A 156 5.41 -3.25 10.21
N ASN A 157 6.26 -2.38 10.78
CA ASN A 157 7.62 -2.71 11.19
C ASN A 157 7.70 -3.40 12.56
N GLY A 158 6.59 -3.49 13.30
CA GLY A 158 6.52 -4.15 14.61
C GLY A 158 6.99 -3.31 15.80
N ASN A 159 7.32 -2.03 15.59
CA ASN A 159 7.59 -1.08 16.68
C ASN A 159 6.33 -0.76 17.51
N MET A 160 5.15 -0.96 16.92
CA MET A 160 3.84 -0.84 17.56
C MET A 160 3.04 -2.13 17.33
N SER A 161 2.21 -2.50 18.30
CA SER A 161 1.28 -3.62 18.13
C SER A 161 0.38 -3.42 16.92
N GLY A 162 0.18 -4.47 16.13
CA GLY A 162 -0.79 -4.48 15.02
C GLY A 162 -2.25 -4.53 15.50
N ALA A 163 -2.50 -4.73 16.80
CA ALA A 163 -3.86 -4.74 17.33
C ALA A 163 -4.49 -3.34 17.27
N PRO A 164 -5.78 -3.21 16.94
CA PRO A 164 -6.55 -1.97 17.08
C PRO A 164 -6.44 -1.40 18.50
N ILE A 165 -6.05 -0.14 18.63
CA ILE A 165 -6.08 0.58 19.92
C ILE A 165 -7.29 1.51 19.88
N ILE A 166 -8.30 1.23 20.71
CA ILE A 166 -9.58 1.93 20.69
C ILE A 166 -9.61 3.04 21.75
N LEU A 167 -9.71 4.29 21.31
CA LEU A 167 -9.88 5.44 22.19
C LEU A 167 -11.36 5.60 22.61
N PRO A 168 -11.65 5.97 23.88
CA PRO A 168 -13.00 6.34 24.30
C PRO A 168 -13.55 7.48 23.44
N ALA A 169 -14.80 7.34 22.97
CA ALA A 169 -15.48 8.34 22.15
C ALA A 169 -14.70 8.79 20.89
N ARG A 170 -13.87 7.91 20.29
CA ARG A 170 -13.00 8.22 19.14
C ARG A 170 -13.68 8.99 18.00
N HIS A 171 -14.92 8.66 17.69
CA HIS A 171 -15.66 9.29 16.60
C HIS A 171 -15.99 10.74 16.93
N ALA A 172 -16.46 11.01 18.16
CA ALA A 172 -16.71 12.36 18.63
C ALA A 172 -15.42 13.18 18.71
N LEU A 173 -14.31 12.57 19.17
CA LEU A 173 -13.00 13.21 19.20
C LEU A 173 -12.54 13.62 17.79
N ASN A 174 -12.56 12.69 16.83
CA ASN A 174 -12.12 12.95 15.46
C ASN A 174 -13.00 13.97 14.75
N ILE A 175 -14.33 13.90 14.94
CA ILE A 175 -15.28 14.89 14.41
C ILE A 175 -15.00 16.26 15.04
N GLY A 176 -14.82 16.33 16.36
CA GLY A 176 -14.51 17.57 17.06
C GLY A 176 -13.23 18.23 16.57
N ILE A 177 -12.15 17.45 16.39
CA ILE A 177 -10.89 17.94 15.83
C ILE A 177 -11.09 18.43 14.39
N GLY A 178 -11.81 17.68 13.55
CA GLY A 178 -12.11 18.09 12.18
C GLY A 178 -12.88 19.41 12.10
N LEU A 179 -13.93 19.57 12.92
CA LEU A 179 -14.70 20.82 13.00
C LEU A 179 -13.84 21.99 13.50
N ALA A 180 -12.96 21.74 14.48
CA ALA A 180 -12.02 22.76 14.96
C ALA A 180 -11.05 23.21 13.85
N ILE A 181 -10.54 22.27 13.05
CA ILE A 181 -9.71 22.59 11.87
C ILE A 181 -10.49 23.48 10.91
N PHE A 182 -11.71 23.11 10.51
CA PHE A 182 -12.53 23.94 9.61
C PHE A 182 -12.81 25.34 10.17
N ALA A 183 -13.10 25.46 11.48
CA ALA A 183 -13.30 26.75 12.13
C ALA A 183 -12.03 27.61 12.08
N LEU A 184 -10.86 27.03 12.35
CA LEU A 184 -9.57 27.72 12.26
C LEU A 184 -9.21 28.15 10.84
N ILE A 185 -9.59 27.36 9.82
CA ILE A 185 -9.47 27.77 8.42
C ILE A 185 -10.34 29.02 8.17
N GLY A 186 -11.56 29.05 8.70
CA GLY A 186 -12.42 30.24 8.67
C GLY A 186 -11.78 31.47 9.30
N VAL A 187 -11.09 31.31 10.44
CA VAL A 187 -10.32 32.39 11.08
C VAL A 187 -9.17 32.86 10.20
N LEU A 188 -8.42 31.94 9.59
CA LEU A 188 -7.30 32.28 8.72
C LEU A 188 -7.78 33.03 7.46
N ILE A 189 -8.91 32.63 6.89
CA ILE A 189 -9.57 33.33 5.77
C ILE A 189 -10.02 34.73 6.21
N ALA A 190 -10.72 34.84 7.33
CA ALA A 190 -11.23 36.12 7.83
C ALA A 190 -10.12 37.13 8.18
N THR A 191 -8.91 36.64 8.42
CA THR A 191 -7.73 37.47 8.72
C THR A 191 -6.74 37.55 7.56
N ALA A 192 -7.11 37.09 6.36
CA ALA A 192 -6.24 37.09 5.18
C ALA A 192 -4.84 36.50 5.44
N GLY A 193 -4.78 35.40 6.20
CA GLY A 193 -3.52 34.73 6.56
C GLY A 193 -2.74 35.34 7.72
N GLN A 194 -3.16 36.49 8.27
CA GLN A 194 -2.42 37.21 9.32
C GLN A 194 -2.46 36.47 10.68
N ALA A 195 -3.52 35.69 10.97
CA ALA A 195 -3.62 34.90 12.19
C ALA A 195 -2.74 33.64 12.13
N GLN A 196 -1.42 33.80 12.14
CA GLN A 196 -0.46 32.68 12.06
C GLN A 196 -0.65 31.63 13.17
N TRP A 197 -1.14 32.02 14.34
CA TRP A 197 -1.49 31.09 15.41
C TRP A 197 -2.57 30.09 14.98
N ALA A 198 -3.54 30.51 14.15
CA ALA A 198 -4.59 29.63 13.64
C ALA A 198 -4.01 28.58 12.69
N PHE A 199 -3.05 28.98 11.83
CA PHE A 199 -2.31 28.05 10.98
C PHE A 199 -1.57 26.99 11.81
N TRP A 200 -0.83 27.40 12.84
CA TRP A 200 -0.09 26.45 13.68
C TRP A 200 -1.01 25.52 14.48
N LEU A 201 -2.20 25.99 14.89
CA LEU A 201 -3.22 25.14 15.49
C LEU A 201 -3.82 24.16 14.48
N ILE A 202 -4.07 24.56 13.23
CA ILE A 202 -4.47 23.63 12.16
C ILE A 202 -3.42 22.53 12.02
N PHE A 203 -2.14 22.91 11.88
CA PHE A 203 -1.04 21.97 11.77
C PHE A 203 -1.00 21.01 12.96
N ALA A 204 -1.01 21.52 14.19
CA ALA A 204 -0.95 20.70 15.40
C ALA A 204 -2.16 19.75 15.54
N LEU A 205 -3.38 20.24 15.28
CA LEU A 205 -4.59 19.42 15.32
C LEU A 205 -4.60 18.35 14.23
N SER A 206 -4.11 18.66 13.03
CA SER A 206 -3.98 17.70 11.94
C SER A 206 -2.97 16.59 12.23
N LEU A 207 -1.86 16.90 12.92
CA LEU A 207 -0.93 15.88 13.42
C LEU A 207 -1.64 14.94 14.41
N VAL A 208 -2.40 15.50 15.36
CA VAL A 208 -3.17 14.68 16.30
C VAL A 208 -4.21 13.84 15.57
N LEU A 209 -4.94 14.43 14.62
CA LEU A 209 -5.96 13.74 13.84
C LEU A 209 -5.39 12.58 13.02
N GLY A 210 -4.22 12.75 12.40
CA GLY A 210 -3.55 11.66 11.70
C GLY A 210 -3.19 10.50 12.61
N VAL A 211 -2.78 10.77 13.85
CA VAL A 211 -2.56 9.73 14.86
C VAL A 211 -3.88 9.04 15.25
N THR A 212 -4.90 9.80 15.63
CA THR A 212 -6.18 9.25 16.15
C THR A 212 -7.02 8.54 15.09
N LEU A 213 -6.83 8.85 13.80
CA LEU A 213 -7.46 8.13 12.69
C LEU A 213 -6.83 6.75 12.45
N ILE A 214 -5.50 6.61 12.56
CA ILE A 214 -4.80 5.37 12.16
C ILE A 214 -4.55 4.39 13.31
N ILE A 215 -4.38 4.90 14.54
CA ILE A 215 -4.24 4.07 15.75
C ILE A 215 -5.34 2.99 15.92
N PRO A 216 -6.64 3.24 15.64
CA PRO A 216 -7.67 2.22 15.80
C PRO A 216 -7.73 1.19 14.66
N ILE A 217 -6.95 1.35 13.58
CA ILE A 217 -7.02 0.43 12.42
C ILE A 217 -6.09 -0.77 12.65
N GLY A 218 -6.56 -1.98 12.32
CA GLY A 218 -5.80 -3.22 12.52
C GLY A 218 -4.63 -3.41 11.55
N GLY A 219 -3.65 -4.22 11.96
CA GLY A 219 -2.38 -4.43 11.28
C GLY A 219 -2.48 -4.96 9.85
N ALA A 220 -3.51 -5.73 9.48
CA ALA A 220 -3.67 -6.15 8.09
C ALA A 220 -4.69 -5.37 7.27
N ASP A 221 -5.29 -4.33 7.86
CA ASP A 221 -5.95 -3.26 7.12
C ASP A 221 -4.95 -2.13 6.79
N MET A 222 -3.74 -2.18 7.38
CA MET A 222 -2.66 -1.24 7.08
C MET A 222 -2.31 -1.10 5.60
N PRO A 223 -2.31 -2.16 4.75
CA PRO A 223 -2.12 -1.98 3.31
C PRO A 223 -3.10 -0.96 2.69
N VAL A 224 -4.39 -1.02 3.07
CA VAL A 224 -5.43 -0.08 2.60
C VAL A 224 -5.13 1.32 3.12
N VAL A 225 -4.74 1.43 4.39
CA VAL A 225 -4.36 2.71 5.00
C VAL A 225 -3.17 3.34 4.27
N VAL A 226 -2.13 2.56 3.95
CA VAL A 226 -0.96 3.06 3.21
C VAL A 226 -1.37 3.58 1.83
N SER A 227 -2.26 2.87 1.13
CA SER A 227 -2.82 3.31 -0.16
C SER A 227 -3.68 4.58 -0.04
N MET A 228 -4.46 4.72 1.03
CA MET A 228 -5.23 5.93 1.28
C MET A 228 -4.31 7.12 1.62
N LEU A 229 -3.28 6.92 2.46
CA LEU A 229 -2.32 7.96 2.79
C LEU A 229 -1.49 8.38 1.57
N ASN A 230 -1.24 7.46 0.62
CA ASN A 230 -0.73 7.81 -0.71
C ASN A 230 -1.68 8.79 -1.43
N SER A 231 -2.98 8.51 -1.44
CA SER A 231 -3.98 9.43 -2.01
C SER A 231 -3.92 10.81 -1.35
N TYR A 232 -3.83 10.87 -0.01
CA TYR A 232 -3.74 12.13 0.72
C TYR A 232 -2.48 12.92 0.37
N SER A 233 -1.33 12.24 0.22
CA SER A 233 -0.10 12.90 -0.23
C SER A 233 -0.26 13.54 -1.61
N GLY A 234 -0.96 12.88 -2.53
CA GLY A 234 -1.30 13.43 -3.84
C GLY A 234 -2.19 14.67 -3.77
N TRP A 235 -3.26 14.62 -2.96
CA TRP A 235 -4.16 15.78 -2.79
C TRP A 235 -3.50 16.96 -2.07
N ALA A 236 -2.61 16.70 -1.10
CA ALA A 236 -1.80 17.75 -0.47
C ALA A 236 -0.87 18.42 -1.49
N ALA A 237 -0.21 17.63 -2.34
CA ALA A 237 0.64 18.14 -3.41
C ALA A 237 -0.16 18.95 -4.44
N ALA A 238 -1.38 18.50 -4.81
CA ALA A 238 -2.25 19.24 -5.73
C ALA A 238 -2.73 20.57 -5.13
N ALA A 239 -3.15 20.59 -3.86
CA ALA A 239 -3.57 21.80 -3.16
C ALA A 239 -2.45 22.85 -3.15
N LEU A 240 -1.23 22.45 -2.80
CA LEU A 240 -0.06 23.34 -2.84
C LEU A 240 0.37 23.68 -4.26
N GLY A 241 0.13 22.79 -5.22
CA GLY A 241 0.31 23.08 -6.63
C GLY A 241 -0.55 24.25 -7.09
N PHE A 242 -1.79 24.37 -6.61
CA PHE A 242 -2.62 25.54 -6.86
C PHE A 242 -2.07 26.79 -6.16
N THR A 243 -1.64 26.69 -4.90
CA THR A 243 -1.04 27.81 -4.16
C THR A 243 0.20 28.37 -4.85
N LEU A 244 1.00 27.49 -5.45
CA LEU A 244 2.25 27.84 -6.15
C LEU A 244 2.05 28.12 -7.64
N GLU A 245 0.81 28.06 -8.14
CA GLU A 245 0.48 28.16 -9.58
C GLU A 245 1.30 27.19 -10.46
N ASN A 246 1.63 26.01 -9.93
CA ASN A 246 2.52 25.03 -10.55
C ASN A 246 1.74 23.86 -11.16
N ILE A 247 1.61 23.87 -12.49
CA ILE A 247 0.88 22.86 -13.27
C ILE A 247 1.44 21.44 -13.06
N ALA A 248 2.76 21.28 -12.92
CA ALA A 248 3.35 19.95 -12.75
C ALA A 248 2.94 19.33 -11.39
N LEU A 249 2.91 20.13 -10.32
CA LEU A 249 2.43 19.69 -9.00
C LEU A 249 0.93 19.36 -9.02
N ILE A 250 0.12 20.18 -9.70
CA ILE A 250 -1.32 19.94 -9.85
C ILE A 250 -1.58 18.62 -10.57
N ILE A 251 -0.97 18.41 -11.74
CA ILE A 251 -1.14 17.19 -12.54
C ILE A 251 -0.66 15.97 -11.75
N THR A 252 0.55 16.03 -11.21
CA THR A 252 1.15 14.89 -10.49
C THR A 252 0.38 14.56 -9.21
N GLY A 253 0.00 15.58 -8.45
CA GLY A 253 -0.80 15.43 -7.24
C GLY A 253 -2.16 14.80 -7.51
N ALA A 254 -2.87 15.25 -8.56
CA ALA A 254 -4.16 14.67 -8.94
C ALA A 254 -4.03 13.20 -9.42
N LEU A 255 -2.97 12.88 -10.18
CA LEU A 255 -2.71 11.50 -10.64
C LEU A 255 -2.42 10.56 -9.46
N VAL A 256 -1.54 10.96 -8.54
CA VAL A 256 -1.20 10.17 -7.35
C VAL A 256 -2.42 10.07 -6.42
N GLY A 257 -3.15 11.18 -6.23
CA GLY A 257 -4.35 11.27 -5.42
C GLY A 257 -5.44 10.30 -5.88
N SER A 258 -5.77 10.35 -7.18
CA SER A 258 -6.76 9.44 -7.79
C SER A 258 -6.30 7.98 -7.80
N SER A 259 -5.04 7.71 -8.14
CA SER A 259 -4.47 6.35 -8.14
C SER A 259 -4.56 5.69 -6.76
N GLY A 260 -4.16 6.40 -5.70
CA GLY A 260 -4.26 5.90 -4.33
C GLY A 260 -5.70 5.64 -3.89
N ALA A 261 -6.65 6.48 -4.30
CA ALA A 261 -8.07 6.30 -3.99
C ALA A 261 -8.64 5.05 -4.68
N ILE A 262 -8.36 4.88 -5.98
CA ILE A 262 -8.80 3.73 -6.78
C ILE A 262 -8.19 2.43 -6.22
N LEU A 263 -6.89 2.43 -5.92
CA LEU A 263 -6.22 1.25 -5.36
C LEU A 263 -6.82 0.88 -4.01
N SER A 264 -7.07 1.86 -3.14
CA SER A 264 -7.71 1.61 -1.83
C SER A 264 -9.08 0.98 -1.98
N TYR A 265 -9.88 1.43 -2.96
CA TYR A 265 -11.18 0.86 -3.28
C TYR A 265 -11.08 -0.58 -3.79
N ILE A 266 -10.17 -0.85 -4.74
CA ILE A 266 -9.95 -2.21 -5.29
C ILE A 266 -9.53 -3.17 -4.18
N MET A 267 -8.64 -2.74 -3.29
CA MET A 267 -8.22 -3.55 -2.13
C MET A 267 -9.40 -3.84 -1.20
N CYS A 268 -10.20 -2.84 -0.85
CA CYS A 268 -11.39 -3.02 -0.01
C CYS A 268 -12.37 -4.01 -0.63
N LYS A 269 -12.63 -3.88 -1.95
CA LYS A 269 -13.48 -4.79 -2.71
C LYS A 269 -12.92 -6.22 -2.72
N GLY A 270 -11.60 -6.38 -2.91
CA GLY A 270 -10.92 -7.68 -2.84
C GLY A 270 -10.97 -8.34 -1.46
N MET A 271 -11.19 -7.57 -0.39
CA MET A 271 -11.43 -8.06 0.98
C MET A 271 -12.92 -8.21 1.31
N ASN A 272 -13.83 -7.90 0.38
CA ASN A 272 -15.27 -7.73 0.61
C ASN A 272 -15.60 -6.86 1.84
N ARG A 273 -14.89 -5.74 1.99
CA ARG A 273 -15.13 -4.77 3.05
C ARG A 273 -15.44 -3.40 2.48
N SER A 274 -16.33 -2.65 3.12
CA SER A 274 -16.62 -1.29 2.70
C SER A 274 -15.45 -0.37 3.09
N PHE A 275 -15.09 0.56 2.20
CA PHE A 275 -14.04 1.55 2.46
C PHE A 275 -14.28 2.31 3.78
N VAL A 276 -15.54 2.69 4.05
CA VAL A 276 -15.95 3.38 5.27
C VAL A 276 -15.70 2.53 6.53
N SER A 277 -15.97 1.22 6.49
CA SER A 277 -15.72 0.32 7.63
C SER A 277 -14.25 0.24 8.01
N VAL A 278 -13.36 0.25 7.00
CA VAL A 278 -11.91 0.19 7.20
C VAL A 278 -11.39 1.48 7.82
N ILE A 279 -11.80 2.64 7.30
CA ILE A 279 -11.34 3.96 7.79
C ILE A 279 -11.90 4.30 9.17
N LEU A 280 -13.14 3.91 9.47
CA LEU A 280 -13.72 4.12 10.80
C LEU A 280 -13.18 3.14 11.85
N GLY A 281 -12.26 2.23 11.49
CA GLY A 281 -11.66 1.27 12.40
C GLY A 281 -12.69 0.34 13.03
N GLY A 282 -13.73 -0.01 12.27
CA GLY A 282 -14.78 -0.93 12.69
C GLY A 282 -14.49 -2.32 12.12
N PHE A 283 -13.90 -3.19 12.93
CA PHE A 283 -14.10 -4.63 12.70
C PHE A 283 -15.57 -4.93 12.96
N GLY A 284 -16.35 -5.19 11.90
CA GLY A 284 -17.65 -5.86 11.99
C GLY A 284 -18.79 -5.14 12.71
N ALA A 285 -18.78 -3.80 12.81
CA ALA A 285 -19.83 -3.06 13.52
C ALA A 285 -21.13 -2.82 12.72
N ASP A 286 -21.23 -3.33 11.49
CA ASP A 286 -22.50 -3.39 10.77
C ASP A 286 -22.95 -4.86 10.67
N THR A 287 -23.91 -5.22 11.54
CA THR A 287 -24.83 -6.36 11.40
C THR A 287 -24.33 -7.81 11.51
N SER A 288 -23.28 -8.10 12.29
CA SER A 288 -23.14 -9.45 12.85
C SER A 288 -22.96 -9.40 14.35
N ALA A 289 -23.85 -10.10 15.06
CA ALA A 289 -23.72 -10.36 16.48
C ALA A 289 -22.29 -10.82 16.76
N ALA A 290 -21.71 -10.33 17.85
CA ALA A 290 -20.42 -10.81 18.36
C ALA A 290 -20.40 -12.33 18.22
N ALA A 291 -19.57 -12.84 17.31
CA ALA A 291 -19.37 -14.26 17.17
C ALA A 291 -18.79 -14.71 18.52
N ALA A 292 -19.64 -15.33 19.34
CA ALA A 292 -19.20 -16.19 20.42
C ALA A 292 -18.13 -17.09 19.80
N GLY A 293 -16.94 -17.14 20.44
CA GLY A 293 -15.77 -17.86 19.92
C GLY A 293 -16.22 -19.12 19.20
N GLY A 294 -16.00 -19.13 17.87
CA GLY A 294 -16.41 -20.21 17.00
C GLY A 294 -16.03 -21.53 17.64
N LYS A 295 -16.92 -22.52 17.59
CA LYS A 295 -16.64 -23.86 18.12
C LYS A 295 -15.28 -24.28 17.59
N VAL A 296 -14.30 -24.44 18.48
CA VAL A 296 -12.99 -24.98 18.11
C VAL A 296 -13.26 -26.34 17.48
N GLU A 297 -12.99 -26.43 16.20
CA GLU A 297 -13.35 -27.58 15.40
C GLU A 297 -12.38 -28.72 15.76
N THR A 298 -12.88 -29.72 16.50
CA THR A 298 -12.06 -30.80 17.06
C THR A 298 -11.89 -31.99 16.11
N ARG A 299 -12.31 -31.85 14.85
CA ARG A 299 -12.17 -32.91 13.86
C ARG A 299 -10.69 -33.22 13.63
N PRO A 300 -10.30 -34.49 13.52
CA PRO A 300 -8.92 -34.83 13.21
C PRO A 300 -8.54 -34.30 11.82
N VAL A 301 -7.34 -33.73 11.71
CA VAL A 301 -6.77 -33.30 10.43
C VAL A 301 -5.86 -34.38 9.87
N LYS A 302 -5.87 -34.58 8.54
CA LYS A 302 -4.92 -35.47 7.87
C LYS A 302 -3.56 -34.79 7.86
N GLN A 303 -2.52 -35.47 8.32
CA GLN A 303 -1.16 -34.92 8.36
C GLN A 303 -0.28 -35.69 7.37
N GLY A 304 0.56 -34.96 6.65
CA GLY A 304 1.54 -35.53 5.73
C GLY A 304 2.94 -34.99 5.96
N SER A 305 3.91 -35.68 5.39
CA SER A 305 5.31 -35.29 5.35
C SER A 305 5.70 -34.65 4.02
N ALA A 306 6.93 -34.14 3.94
CA ALA A 306 7.48 -33.63 2.69
C ALA A 306 7.61 -34.75 1.63
N ASP A 307 7.90 -35.98 2.05
CA ASP A 307 8.03 -37.14 1.15
C ASP A 307 6.67 -37.51 0.54
N ASP A 308 5.59 -37.47 1.34
CA ASP A 308 4.23 -37.71 0.86
C ASP A 308 3.82 -36.63 -0.16
N ALA A 309 4.13 -35.36 0.15
CA ALA A 309 3.84 -34.23 -0.73
C ALA A 309 4.61 -34.34 -2.07
N ALA A 310 5.90 -34.70 -2.02
CA ALA A 310 6.70 -34.92 -3.21
C ALA A 310 6.16 -36.07 -4.07
N PHE A 311 5.80 -37.19 -3.45
CA PHE A 311 5.23 -38.33 -4.15
C PHE A 311 3.90 -37.98 -4.85
N ILE A 312 3.00 -37.29 -4.16
CA ILE A 312 1.70 -36.90 -4.72
C ILE A 312 1.90 -35.91 -5.87
N MET A 313 2.75 -34.89 -5.70
CA MET A 313 2.96 -33.88 -6.74
C MET A 313 3.74 -34.40 -7.95
N LYS A 314 4.69 -35.32 -7.76
CA LYS A 314 5.43 -35.95 -8.86
C LYS A 314 4.55 -36.78 -9.79
N ASN A 315 3.47 -37.37 -9.24
CA ASN A 315 2.51 -38.16 -9.99
C ASN A 315 1.28 -37.36 -10.45
N ALA A 316 1.25 -36.04 -10.20
CA ALA A 316 0.19 -35.16 -10.66
C ALA A 316 0.42 -34.77 -12.12
N SER A 317 -0.66 -34.54 -12.88
CA SER A 317 -0.56 -33.88 -14.19
C SER A 317 -0.53 -32.36 -14.03
N LYS A 318 -1.25 -31.84 -13.04
CA LYS A 318 -1.40 -30.40 -12.81
C LYS A 318 -1.35 -29.99 -11.33
N VAL A 319 -0.44 -29.08 -11.01
CA VAL A 319 -0.23 -28.51 -9.67
C VAL A 319 -0.47 -27.00 -9.71
N ILE A 320 -1.42 -26.52 -8.91
CA ILE A 320 -1.67 -25.08 -8.71
C ILE A 320 -1.12 -24.66 -7.35
N ILE A 321 -0.12 -23.78 -7.37
CA ILE A 321 0.54 -23.24 -6.18
C ILE A 321 -0.19 -21.98 -5.72
N VAL A 322 -0.57 -21.92 -4.44
CA VAL A 322 -1.25 -20.78 -3.82
C VAL A 322 -0.35 -20.16 -2.76
N PRO A 323 0.46 -19.15 -3.10
CA PRO A 323 1.34 -18.49 -2.16
C PRO A 323 0.59 -17.49 -1.26
N GLY A 324 0.98 -17.46 0.01
CA GLY A 324 0.49 -16.49 0.99
C GLY A 324 1.60 -15.86 1.83
N TYR A 325 1.20 -15.04 2.81
CA TYR A 325 2.14 -14.28 3.63
C TYR A 325 3.14 -15.16 4.40
N GLY A 326 2.78 -16.39 4.77
CA GLY A 326 3.71 -17.32 5.42
C GLY A 326 4.92 -17.68 4.56
N MET A 327 4.78 -17.72 3.23
CA MET A 327 5.90 -17.90 2.29
C MET A 327 6.87 -16.72 2.37
N ALA A 328 6.34 -15.49 2.39
CA ALA A 328 7.13 -14.27 2.48
C ALA A 328 7.91 -14.20 3.78
N VAL A 329 7.27 -14.51 4.91
CA VAL A 329 7.93 -14.51 6.24
C VAL A 329 9.07 -15.53 6.31
N ALA A 330 8.89 -16.70 5.69
CA ALA A 330 9.92 -17.75 5.67
C ALA A 330 11.00 -17.55 4.60
N GLN A 331 10.87 -16.54 3.72
CA GLN A 331 11.75 -16.35 2.56
C GLN A 331 11.83 -17.60 1.67
N ALA A 332 10.68 -18.23 1.42
CA ALA A 332 10.58 -19.51 0.72
C ALA A 332 10.47 -19.39 -0.81
N GLN A 333 10.38 -18.18 -1.38
CA GLN A 333 10.10 -17.95 -2.81
C GLN A 333 11.12 -18.62 -3.75
N HIS A 334 12.42 -18.63 -3.40
CA HIS A 334 13.45 -19.28 -4.21
C HIS A 334 13.38 -20.81 -4.14
N ALA A 335 13.13 -21.36 -2.95
CA ALA A 335 12.93 -22.80 -2.79
C ALA A 335 11.66 -23.26 -3.52
N LEU A 336 10.60 -22.44 -3.51
CA LEU A 336 9.35 -22.71 -4.21
C LEU A 336 9.56 -22.72 -5.73
N ARG A 337 10.37 -21.78 -6.24
CA ARG A 337 10.79 -21.77 -7.64
C ARG A 337 11.54 -23.06 -8.02
N GLU A 338 12.51 -23.46 -7.21
CA GLU A 338 13.29 -24.69 -7.43
C GLU A 338 12.39 -25.94 -7.44
N MET A 339 11.42 -26.01 -6.51
CA MET A 339 10.42 -27.08 -6.48
C MET A 339 9.58 -27.11 -7.76
N ALA A 340 9.11 -25.95 -8.22
CA ALA A 340 8.32 -25.85 -9.44
C ALA A 340 9.12 -26.27 -10.69
N ASP A 341 10.40 -25.91 -10.76
CA ASP A 341 11.27 -26.29 -11.88
C ASP A 341 11.49 -27.82 -11.92
N LYS A 342 11.77 -28.46 -10.77
CA LYS A 342 11.84 -29.93 -10.66
C LYS A 342 10.54 -30.62 -11.06
N LEU A 343 9.39 -30.09 -10.65
CA LEU A 343 8.09 -30.66 -11.05
C LEU A 343 7.88 -30.57 -12.57
N LYS A 344 8.30 -29.47 -13.20
CA LYS A 344 8.21 -29.34 -14.67
C LYS A 344 9.16 -30.28 -15.40
N GLU A 345 10.34 -30.56 -14.85
CA GLU A 345 11.25 -31.59 -15.38
C GLU A 345 10.61 -32.98 -15.38
N GLU A 346 9.74 -33.26 -14.42
CA GLU A 346 8.92 -34.48 -14.33
C GLU A 346 7.65 -34.43 -15.20
N GLY A 347 7.45 -33.37 -15.98
CA GLY A 347 6.33 -33.21 -16.91
C GLY A 347 5.04 -32.66 -16.30
N VAL A 348 5.08 -32.15 -15.06
CA VAL A 348 3.92 -31.60 -14.36
C VAL A 348 3.64 -30.16 -14.82
N GLU A 349 2.39 -29.84 -15.13
CA GLU A 349 1.95 -28.47 -15.38
C GLU A 349 1.87 -27.70 -14.05
N VAL A 350 2.69 -26.66 -13.89
CA VAL A 350 2.73 -25.83 -12.67
C VAL A 350 2.22 -24.42 -12.95
N LYS A 351 1.22 -23.98 -12.19
CA LYS A 351 0.68 -22.61 -12.23
C LYS A 351 0.68 -21.98 -10.83
N TYR A 352 0.79 -20.66 -10.75
CA TYR A 352 0.70 -19.88 -9.52
C TYR A 352 -0.61 -19.10 -9.51
N ALA A 353 -1.42 -19.29 -8.47
CA ALA A 353 -2.69 -18.60 -8.28
C ALA A 353 -2.54 -17.53 -7.19
N ILE A 354 -2.62 -16.26 -7.59
CA ILE A 354 -2.43 -15.12 -6.70
C ILE A 354 -3.78 -14.54 -6.29
N HIS A 355 -3.97 -14.45 -4.98
CA HIS A 355 -5.10 -13.70 -4.44
C HIS A 355 -4.75 -12.20 -4.38
N PRO A 356 -5.64 -11.27 -4.78
CA PRO A 356 -5.34 -9.82 -4.82
C PRO A 356 -4.87 -9.22 -3.49
N VAL A 357 -5.28 -9.83 -2.37
CA VAL A 357 -4.94 -9.40 -1.00
C VAL A 357 -3.98 -10.36 -0.29
N ALA A 358 -3.32 -11.27 -1.01
CA ALA A 358 -2.30 -12.12 -0.42
C ALA A 358 -1.07 -11.29 -0.01
N GLY A 359 -0.71 -11.35 1.27
CA GLY A 359 0.47 -10.67 1.81
C GLY A 359 0.12 -9.44 2.66
N ARG A 360 1.00 -8.43 2.60
CA ARG A 360 0.88 -7.15 3.37
C ARG A 360 0.92 -5.89 2.50
N MET A 361 0.90 -6.03 1.19
CA MET A 361 0.75 -4.93 0.24
C MET A 361 0.09 -5.47 -1.04
N PRO A 362 -0.55 -4.61 -1.85
CA PRO A 362 -0.96 -4.99 -3.20
C PRO A 362 0.21 -5.54 -4.00
N GLY A 363 -0.01 -6.67 -4.67
CA GLY A 363 1.02 -7.30 -5.50
C GLY A 363 2.21 -7.88 -4.73
N HIS A 364 2.13 -8.05 -3.39
CA HIS A 364 3.24 -8.56 -2.58
C HIS A 364 3.76 -9.89 -3.13
N MET A 365 2.87 -10.83 -3.44
CA MET A 365 3.28 -12.14 -3.96
C MET A 365 3.88 -12.03 -5.37
N ASN A 366 3.31 -11.21 -6.26
CA ASN A 366 3.84 -11.00 -7.62
C ASN A 366 5.30 -10.51 -7.57
N VAL A 367 5.59 -9.58 -6.66
CA VAL A 367 6.95 -9.03 -6.48
C VAL A 367 7.93 -10.10 -5.99
N LEU A 368 7.56 -10.93 -5.02
CA LEU A 368 8.43 -11.99 -4.50
C LEU A 368 8.65 -13.12 -5.51
N LEU A 369 7.63 -13.46 -6.31
CA LEU A 369 7.76 -14.45 -7.37
C LEU A 369 8.63 -13.91 -8.52
N ALA A 370 8.51 -12.62 -8.85
CA ALA A 370 9.39 -11.96 -9.80
C ALA A 370 10.85 -11.91 -9.30
N GLU A 371 11.07 -11.66 -8.00
CA GLU A 371 12.40 -11.76 -7.38
C GLU A 371 12.98 -13.18 -7.49
N ALA A 372 12.14 -14.20 -7.38
CA ALA A 372 12.52 -15.59 -7.60
C ALA A 372 12.63 -15.99 -9.09
N ASN A 373 12.48 -15.04 -10.03
CA ASN A 373 12.48 -15.27 -11.48
C ASN A 373 11.41 -16.28 -11.96
N VAL A 374 10.22 -16.24 -11.36
CA VAL A 374 9.06 -16.98 -11.89
C VAL A 374 8.53 -16.27 -13.15
N PRO A 375 8.37 -16.99 -14.28
CA PRO A 375 7.77 -16.48 -15.50
C PRO A 375 6.34 -15.96 -15.26
N TYR A 376 6.04 -14.78 -15.82
CA TYR A 376 4.75 -14.12 -15.60
C TYR A 376 3.56 -14.86 -16.24
N ASP A 377 3.81 -15.65 -17.29
CA ASP A 377 2.82 -16.50 -17.95
C ASP A 377 2.36 -17.68 -17.08
N GLU A 378 3.09 -17.98 -16.01
CA GLU A 378 2.72 -18.98 -15.02
C GLU A 378 1.95 -18.38 -13.83
N VAL A 379 1.85 -17.05 -13.75
CA VAL A 379 1.26 -16.33 -12.62
C VAL A 379 -0.10 -15.77 -13.01
N PHE A 380 -1.14 -16.27 -12.36
CA PHE A 380 -2.54 -15.96 -12.68
C PHE A 380 -3.22 -15.26 -11.51
N GLU A 381 -4.10 -14.32 -11.84
CA GLU A 381 -4.98 -13.66 -10.88
C GLU A 381 -6.20 -14.55 -10.58
N LEU A 382 -6.89 -14.24 -9.48
CA LEU A 382 -8.02 -15.04 -8.96
C LEU A 382 -9.10 -15.36 -10.02
N GLU A 383 -9.49 -14.37 -10.83
CA GLU A 383 -10.58 -14.50 -11.80
C GLU A 383 -10.21 -15.43 -12.96
N ASP A 384 -8.93 -15.45 -13.33
CA ASP A 384 -8.42 -16.22 -14.47
C ASP A 384 -8.20 -17.71 -14.11
N ILE A 385 -7.81 -17.99 -12.87
CA ILE A 385 -7.39 -19.35 -12.45
C ILE A 385 -8.46 -20.15 -11.72
N ASN A 386 -9.50 -19.50 -11.18
CA ASN A 386 -10.45 -20.17 -10.28
C ASN A 386 -11.23 -21.33 -10.93
N SER A 387 -11.51 -21.24 -12.23
CA SER A 387 -12.18 -22.29 -12.98
C SER A 387 -11.31 -23.54 -13.16
N GLU A 388 -9.99 -23.39 -13.08
CA GLU A 388 -9.03 -24.47 -13.30
C GLU A 388 -8.80 -25.37 -12.08
N PHE A 389 -9.20 -24.96 -10.86
CA PHE A 389 -9.03 -25.79 -9.67
C PHE A 389 -9.80 -27.12 -9.76
N ALA A 390 -10.93 -27.16 -10.48
CA ALA A 390 -11.71 -28.39 -10.65
C ALA A 390 -11.00 -29.46 -11.51
N THR A 391 -10.00 -29.05 -12.30
CA THR A 391 -9.17 -29.96 -13.13
C THR A 391 -7.74 -30.09 -12.60
N ALA A 392 -7.43 -29.49 -11.45
CA ALA A 392 -6.14 -29.62 -10.80
C ALA A 392 -6.08 -30.88 -9.93
N ASP A 393 -5.02 -31.66 -10.07
CA ASP A 393 -4.78 -32.82 -9.23
C ASP A 393 -4.32 -32.37 -7.83
N VAL A 394 -3.49 -31.33 -7.77
CA VAL A 394 -2.98 -30.79 -6.50
C VAL A 394 -3.13 -29.27 -6.42
N ALA A 395 -3.71 -28.79 -5.32
CA ALA A 395 -3.57 -27.41 -4.88
C ALA A 395 -2.54 -27.33 -3.74
N PHE A 396 -1.38 -26.74 -4.00
CA PHE A 396 -0.30 -26.57 -3.02
C PHE A 396 -0.39 -25.19 -2.36
N VAL A 397 -0.99 -25.12 -1.18
CA VAL A 397 -1.21 -23.88 -0.43
C VAL A 397 -0.04 -23.63 0.52
N ILE A 398 0.73 -22.56 0.29
CA ILE A 398 1.93 -22.24 1.07
C ILE A 398 1.79 -20.93 1.84
N GLY A 399 1.52 -21.04 3.15
CA GLY A 399 1.46 -19.89 4.03
C GLY A 399 0.28 -18.94 3.76
N ALA A 400 -0.73 -19.39 3.02
CA ALA A 400 -2.03 -18.74 2.90
C ALA A 400 -2.98 -19.24 4.02
N ASN A 401 -4.07 -18.50 4.29
CA ASN A 401 -5.11 -19.00 5.18
C ASN A 401 -6.50 -18.44 4.81
N ASP A 402 -6.74 -17.16 5.07
CA ASP A 402 -8.07 -16.57 4.89
C ASP A 402 -8.50 -16.56 3.40
N VAL A 403 -7.53 -16.35 2.50
CA VAL A 403 -7.74 -16.33 1.03
C VAL A 403 -8.12 -17.67 0.40
N THR A 404 -8.09 -18.75 1.19
CA THR A 404 -8.50 -20.10 0.79
C THR A 404 -9.61 -20.66 1.70
N ASN A 405 -10.17 -19.85 2.60
CA ASN A 405 -11.11 -20.32 3.62
C ASN A 405 -12.54 -20.41 3.07
N PRO A 406 -13.15 -21.61 2.96
CA PRO A 406 -14.50 -21.80 2.42
C PRO A 406 -15.60 -21.07 3.19
N ALA A 407 -15.37 -20.74 4.47
CA ALA A 407 -16.30 -19.98 5.31
C ALA A 407 -16.70 -18.64 4.68
N ALA A 408 -15.87 -18.08 3.80
CA ALA A 408 -16.21 -16.88 3.04
C ALA A 408 -17.44 -17.08 2.12
N LYS A 409 -17.80 -18.31 1.77
CA LYS A 409 -18.95 -18.65 0.91
C LYS A 409 -20.08 -19.35 1.66
N THR A 410 -19.74 -20.15 2.67
CA THR A 410 -20.67 -21.07 3.33
C THR A 410 -21.28 -20.51 4.60
N ASP A 411 -20.60 -19.61 5.31
CA ASP A 411 -21.01 -19.12 6.62
C ASP A 411 -21.31 -17.60 6.62
N PRO A 412 -22.60 -17.19 6.56
CA PRO A 412 -23.00 -15.80 6.65
C PRO A 412 -22.59 -15.07 7.92
N THR A 413 -22.23 -15.79 8.98
CA THR A 413 -21.80 -15.22 10.26
C THR A 413 -20.29 -14.98 10.34
N SER A 414 -19.54 -15.52 9.38
CA SER A 414 -18.09 -15.38 9.30
C SER A 414 -17.67 -13.94 9.00
N ALA A 415 -16.60 -13.49 9.65
CA ALA A 415 -16.03 -12.15 9.43
C ALA A 415 -15.49 -11.94 8.00
N ILE A 416 -15.32 -13.02 7.23
CA ILE A 416 -14.84 -13.01 5.85
C ILE A 416 -15.94 -13.38 4.84
N PHE A 417 -17.21 -13.45 5.25
CA PHE A 417 -18.31 -13.80 4.35
C PHE A 417 -18.40 -12.83 3.16
N GLY A 418 -18.58 -13.40 1.97
CA GLY A 418 -18.62 -12.73 0.67
C GLY A 418 -17.25 -12.33 0.10
N MET A 419 -16.14 -12.56 0.81
CA MET A 419 -14.79 -12.38 0.26
C MET A 419 -14.58 -13.34 -0.92
N PRO A 420 -14.17 -12.87 -2.11
CA PRO A 420 -13.68 -13.77 -3.15
C PRO A 420 -12.53 -14.58 -2.57
N ILE A 421 -12.49 -15.88 -2.84
CA ILE A 421 -11.41 -16.77 -2.38
C ILE A 421 -10.94 -17.62 -3.56
N LEU A 422 -9.76 -18.22 -3.41
CA LEU A 422 -9.28 -19.25 -4.32
C LEU A 422 -9.99 -20.57 -4.00
N ASP A 423 -10.60 -21.17 -5.02
CA ASP A 423 -11.41 -22.40 -4.90
C ASP A 423 -10.54 -23.67 -4.79
N VAL A 424 -9.53 -23.62 -3.95
CA VAL A 424 -8.57 -24.72 -3.73
C VAL A 424 -9.25 -26.02 -3.30
N GLU A 425 -10.41 -25.90 -2.65
CA GLU A 425 -11.24 -27.04 -2.22
C GLU A 425 -11.71 -27.93 -3.38
N LYS A 426 -11.74 -27.40 -4.61
CA LYS A 426 -12.19 -28.13 -5.81
C LYS A 426 -11.09 -29.01 -6.42
N ALA A 427 -9.84 -28.84 -6.00
CA ALA A 427 -8.74 -29.70 -6.44
C ALA A 427 -8.89 -31.12 -5.85
N GLN A 428 -8.34 -32.12 -6.54
CA GLN A 428 -8.43 -33.51 -6.08
C GLN A 428 -7.73 -33.71 -4.73
N THR A 429 -6.55 -33.10 -4.55
CA THR A 429 -5.81 -33.08 -3.29
C THR A 429 -5.35 -31.66 -2.95
N VAL A 430 -5.49 -31.24 -1.70
CA VAL A 430 -4.98 -29.98 -1.18
C VAL A 430 -3.84 -30.26 -0.22
N LEU A 431 -2.66 -29.72 -0.50
CA LEU A 431 -1.48 -29.79 0.37
C LEU A 431 -1.32 -28.43 1.07
N PHE A 432 -1.50 -28.40 2.38
CA PHE A 432 -1.57 -27.14 3.13
C PHE A 432 -0.37 -26.95 4.06
N VAL A 433 0.55 -26.05 3.71
CA VAL A 433 1.79 -25.80 4.45
C VAL A 433 1.60 -24.70 5.49
N LYS A 434 1.78 -25.05 6.77
CA LYS A 434 1.67 -24.13 7.91
C LYS A 434 2.47 -24.62 9.11
N ARG A 435 2.88 -23.72 10.01
CA ARG A 435 3.62 -24.11 11.24
C ARG A 435 2.75 -24.80 12.31
N GLY A 436 1.44 -24.65 12.24
CA GLY A 436 0.48 -25.18 13.23
C GLY A 436 -0.93 -24.68 12.93
N MET A 437 -1.89 -25.00 13.80
CA MET A 437 -3.32 -24.74 13.61
C MET A 437 -3.78 -23.32 13.97
N SER A 438 -2.87 -22.35 14.02
CA SER A 438 -3.26 -20.96 14.32
C SER A 438 -4.22 -20.42 13.27
N SER A 439 -5.09 -19.48 13.65
CA SER A 439 -5.94 -18.77 12.69
C SER A 439 -5.10 -17.92 11.73
N GLY A 440 -5.77 -17.41 10.69
CA GLY A 440 -5.20 -16.42 9.78
C GLY A 440 -5.29 -15.02 10.37
N TYR A 441 -5.31 -14.02 9.50
CA TYR A 441 -5.48 -12.63 9.92
C TYR A 441 -6.88 -12.38 10.48
N ALA A 442 -7.91 -12.92 9.83
CA ALA A 442 -9.30 -12.70 10.22
C ALA A 442 -9.66 -13.28 11.60
N GLY A 443 -8.78 -14.07 12.21
CA GLY A 443 -9.05 -14.74 13.49
C GLY A 443 -10.10 -15.86 13.36
N VAL A 444 -10.49 -16.20 12.13
CA VAL A 444 -11.45 -17.27 11.83
C VAL A 444 -10.68 -18.57 11.61
N GLU A 445 -11.21 -19.67 12.13
CA GLU A 445 -10.71 -21.02 11.85
C GLU A 445 -11.03 -21.40 10.39
N ASN A 446 -10.19 -22.23 9.77
CA ASN A 446 -10.36 -22.58 8.37
C ASN A 446 -10.93 -23.98 8.22
N GLU A 447 -12.17 -24.06 7.74
CA GLU A 447 -12.88 -25.33 7.54
C GLU A 447 -12.16 -26.26 6.55
N LEU A 448 -11.35 -25.70 5.64
CA LEU A 448 -10.58 -26.47 4.66
C LEU A 448 -9.65 -27.49 5.33
N PHE A 449 -9.10 -27.18 6.50
CA PHE A 449 -8.14 -28.05 7.20
C PHE A 449 -8.74 -29.42 7.55
N PHE A 450 -10.06 -29.49 7.68
CA PHE A 450 -10.79 -30.68 8.12
C PHE A 450 -11.45 -31.45 6.97
N ARG A 451 -11.20 -31.05 5.71
CA ARG A 451 -11.77 -31.72 4.54
C ARG A 451 -11.00 -32.97 4.19
N ASP A 452 -11.71 -33.94 3.61
CA ASP A 452 -11.13 -35.24 3.26
C ASP A 452 -10.04 -35.16 2.20
N ASN A 453 -10.13 -34.21 1.27
CA ASN A 453 -9.11 -34.00 0.26
C ASN A 453 -7.94 -33.13 0.73
N THR A 454 -7.92 -32.68 1.99
CA THR A 454 -6.88 -31.78 2.50
C THR A 454 -5.91 -32.51 3.42
N MET A 455 -4.61 -32.34 3.15
CA MET A 455 -3.50 -32.85 3.93
C MET A 455 -2.65 -31.69 4.47
N MET A 456 -2.51 -31.65 5.79
CA MET A 456 -1.75 -30.63 6.50
C MET A 456 -0.26 -31.00 6.54
N LEU A 457 0.58 -30.08 6.09
CA LEU A 457 2.04 -30.20 6.07
C LEU A 457 2.63 -29.25 7.13
N PHE A 458 2.86 -29.77 8.34
CA PHE A 458 3.27 -28.95 9.49
C PHE A 458 4.77 -28.64 9.52
N ALA A 459 5.16 -27.46 9.05
CA ALA A 459 6.53 -26.96 9.15
C ALA A 459 6.62 -25.46 8.87
N ASP A 460 7.83 -24.91 9.07
CA ASP A 460 8.21 -23.66 8.41
C ASP A 460 8.12 -23.82 6.89
N ALA A 461 7.61 -22.80 6.19
CA ALA A 461 7.30 -22.90 4.77
C ALA A 461 8.55 -23.19 3.92
N LYS A 462 9.69 -22.58 4.24
CA LYS A 462 10.94 -22.83 3.51
C LYS A 462 11.45 -24.24 3.76
N LYS A 463 11.45 -24.69 5.02
CA LYS A 463 11.88 -26.05 5.38
C LYS A 463 11.03 -27.14 4.72
N MET A 464 9.72 -26.92 4.63
CA MET A 464 8.81 -27.87 3.96
C MET A 464 9.16 -28.00 2.48
N VAL A 465 9.28 -26.87 1.78
CA VAL A 465 9.59 -26.85 0.36
C VAL A 465 10.98 -27.42 0.08
N GLU A 466 12.00 -27.08 0.87
CA GLU A 466 13.33 -27.69 0.76
C GLU A 466 13.31 -29.20 1.01
N GLY A 467 12.44 -29.69 1.90
CA GLY A 467 12.21 -31.11 2.11
C GLY A 467 11.62 -31.78 0.86
N ILE A 468 10.60 -31.17 0.26
CA ILE A 468 9.96 -31.66 -0.96
C ILE A 468 10.96 -31.69 -2.11
N VAL A 469 11.73 -30.61 -2.30
CA VAL A 469 12.79 -30.52 -3.34
C VAL A 469 13.81 -31.64 -3.23
N LYS A 470 14.14 -32.09 -2.02
CA LYS A 470 15.06 -33.23 -1.80
C LYS A 470 14.44 -34.58 -2.12
N ALA A 471 13.12 -34.70 -2.00
CA ALA A 471 12.37 -35.92 -2.23
C ALA A 471 11.87 -36.05 -3.70
N LEU A 472 11.83 -34.94 -4.46
CA LEU A 472 11.60 -34.89 -5.91
C LEU A 472 12.86 -35.21 -6.70
#